data_AF-A0A0R1QNI0-F1
#
_entry.id   AF-A0A0R1QNI0-F1
#
_cell.length_a   1.000
_cell.length_b   1.000
_cell.length_c   1.000
_cell.angle_alpha   90.00
_cell.angle_beta   90.00
_cell.angle_gamma   90.00
#
_symmetry.space_group_name_H-M   'P 1'
#
loop_
_entity.id
_entity.type
_entity.pdbx_description
1 polymer ?
#
loop_
_entity_poly.entity_id
_entity_poly.type
_entity_poly.pdbx_seq_one_letter_code
_entity_poly.pdbx_strand_id
1 'polypeptide(L)'
;MDKLKSKRLLAAFIEFISYHIFPFIFIFVHDLNNYSLHGFLIIMVAMVALYKEFISTLNPNNYFHILYSAIYILLAILSFRSLNYFVMILIFVQLVFLYMIRYLPDKYQNLVSLVKDFIVPSFMSIALAFTYMHFISVTFIVPLLLVNLATVLINYFEGTRNDYLELIAISVLSVVLFLLNYISMWTALVIVIFVVTMSLLKKYRNFSQPNLVYRVIGNLILVI
;
A
#
# COMPACT_ATOMS: atom_id res chain seq x y z
N MET A 1 -12.62 -25.82 -1.50
CA MET A 1 -12.42 -24.76 -0.49
C MET A 1 -10.95 -24.42 -0.24
N ASP A 2 -10.02 -25.39 -0.30
CA ASP A 2 -8.58 -25.16 -0.07
C ASP A 2 -7.88 -24.26 -1.09
N LYS A 3 -8.26 -24.33 -2.38
CA LYS A 3 -7.71 -23.43 -3.41
C LYS A 3 -8.03 -21.95 -3.15
N LEU A 4 -9.15 -21.65 -2.47
CA LEU A 4 -9.56 -20.28 -2.17
C LEU A 4 -8.83 -19.73 -0.94
N LYS A 5 -8.62 -20.57 0.09
CA LYS A 5 -7.79 -20.24 1.26
C LYS A 5 -6.32 -20.05 0.85
N SER A 6 -5.78 -20.93 0.01
CA SER A 6 -4.40 -20.83 -0.51
C SER A 6 -4.17 -19.54 -1.30
N LYS A 7 -5.11 -19.13 -2.17
CA LYS A 7 -5.02 -17.86 -2.91
C LYS A 7 -5.04 -16.63 -1.99
N ARG A 8 -5.84 -16.64 -0.92
CA ARG A 8 -5.87 -15.55 0.07
C ARG A 8 -4.59 -15.48 0.90
N LEU A 9 -4.02 -16.63 1.25
CA LEU A 9 -2.77 -16.70 2.01
C LEU A 9 -1.58 -16.21 1.16
N LEU A 10 -1.56 -16.57 -0.12
CA LEU A 10 -0.61 -16.04 -1.10
C LEU A 10 -0.76 -14.51 -1.24
N ALA A 11 -1.99 -14.00 -1.38
CA ALA A 11 -2.23 -12.56 -1.45
C ALA A 11 -1.74 -11.85 -0.18
N ALA A 12 -2.08 -12.33 1.01
CA ALA A 12 -1.61 -11.74 2.25
C ALA A 12 -0.07 -11.77 2.39
N PHE A 13 0.58 -12.85 1.94
CA PHE A 13 2.04 -12.94 1.94
C PHE A 13 2.68 -11.95 0.96
N ILE A 14 2.13 -11.83 -0.25
CA ILE A 14 2.57 -10.87 -1.25
C ILE A 14 2.37 -9.42 -0.73
N GLU A 15 1.31 -9.16 0.03
CA GLU A 15 1.00 -7.87 0.63
C GLU A 15 1.98 -7.53 1.77
N PHE A 16 2.31 -8.54 2.56
CA PHE A 16 3.36 -8.45 3.55
C PHE A 16 4.71 -8.09 2.90
N ILE A 17 5.10 -8.76 1.82
CA ILE A 17 6.33 -8.41 1.09
C ILE A 17 6.27 -6.97 0.57
N SER A 18 5.20 -6.63 -0.15
CA SER A 18 5.07 -5.35 -0.84
C SER A 18 5.04 -4.16 0.10
N TYR A 19 4.35 -4.25 1.23
CA TYR A 19 4.22 -3.11 2.14
C TYR A 19 5.18 -3.12 3.30
N HIS A 20 5.71 -4.28 3.69
CA HIS A 20 6.47 -4.42 4.93
C HIS A 20 7.94 -4.70 4.63
N ILE A 21 8.22 -5.69 3.80
CA ILE A 21 9.60 -6.08 3.47
C ILE A 21 10.23 -5.03 2.54
N PHE A 22 9.48 -4.46 1.58
CA PHE A 22 10.01 -3.45 0.67
C PHE A 22 10.56 -2.20 1.39
N PRO A 23 9.84 -1.52 2.31
CA PRO A 23 10.42 -0.38 3.02
C PRO A 23 11.71 -0.73 3.76
N PHE A 24 11.82 -1.93 4.35
CA PHE A 24 13.07 -2.39 4.95
C PHE A 24 14.19 -2.51 3.94
N ILE A 25 13.97 -3.28 2.86
CA ILE A 25 14.97 -3.48 1.81
C ILE A 25 15.43 -2.14 1.25
N PHE A 26 14.50 -1.23 0.97
CA PHE A 26 14.81 0.08 0.43
C PHE A 26 15.69 0.91 1.39
N ILE A 27 15.36 0.93 2.68
CA ILE A 27 16.14 1.60 3.72
C ILE A 27 17.57 1.06 3.78
N PHE A 28 17.72 -0.26 3.74
CA PHE A 28 19.04 -0.92 3.75
C PHE A 28 19.85 -0.65 2.48
N VAL A 29 19.21 -0.64 1.30
CA VAL A 29 19.89 -0.41 0.02
C VAL A 29 20.35 1.03 -0.14
N HIS A 30 19.59 2.00 0.38
CA HIS A 30 19.87 3.42 0.23
C HIS A 30 20.60 4.03 1.45
N ASP A 31 21.17 3.20 2.33
CA ASP A 31 21.91 3.59 3.53
C ASP A 31 21.20 4.65 4.39
N LEU A 32 19.87 4.57 4.47
CA LEU A 32 19.08 5.49 5.27
C LEU A 32 19.30 5.15 6.75
N ASN A 33 19.54 6.16 7.59
CA ASN A 33 19.85 5.99 9.01
C ASN A 33 18.86 5.05 9.70
N ASN A 34 19.31 3.83 9.98
CA ASN A 34 18.51 2.79 10.58
C ASN A 34 18.35 3.04 12.08
N TYR A 35 17.13 3.32 12.52
CA TYR A 35 16.75 3.11 13.92
C TYR A 35 16.35 1.65 14.16
N SER A 36 16.50 1.19 15.41
CA SER A 36 16.18 -0.17 15.80
C SER A 36 14.73 -0.52 15.49
N LEU A 37 14.53 -1.71 14.93
CA LEU A 37 13.23 -2.27 14.59
C LEU A 37 12.31 -2.32 15.83
N HIS A 38 11.34 -1.41 15.92
CA HIS A 38 10.34 -1.45 16.99
C HIS A 38 9.36 -2.60 16.77
N GLY A 39 9.52 -3.69 17.53
CA GLY A 39 8.68 -4.90 17.41
C GLY A 39 7.18 -4.64 17.56
N PHE A 40 6.77 -3.62 18.34
CA PHE A 40 5.36 -3.23 18.46
C PHE A 40 4.76 -2.73 17.14
N LEU A 41 5.54 -2.00 16.32
CA LEU A 41 5.08 -1.54 15.02
C LEU A 41 4.82 -2.73 14.10
N ILE A 42 5.74 -3.70 14.05
CA ILE A 42 5.59 -4.92 13.24
C ILE A 42 4.29 -5.64 13.60
N ILE A 43 3.99 -5.75 14.90
CA ILE A 43 2.76 -6.39 15.39
C ILE A 43 1.52 -5.59 14.97
N MET A 44 1.49 -4.26 15.18
CA MET A 44 0.35 -3.41 14.80
C MET A 44 0.09 -3.42 13.29
N VAL A 45 1.15 -3.44 12.50
CA VAL A 45 1.12 -3.46 11.05
C VAL A 45 0.63 -4.84 10.54
N ALA A 46 1.16 -5.93 11.11
CA ALA A 46 0.69 -7.29 10.82
C ALA A 46 -0.78 -7.47 11.20
N MET A 47 -1.21 -6.85 12.30
CA MET A 47 -2.61 -6.78 12.68
C MET A 47 -3.44 -6.15 11.57
N VAL A 48 -3.16 -4.92 11.12
CA VAL A 48 -3.95 -4.27 10.05
C VAL A 48 -4.00 -5.10 8.77
N ALA A 49 -2.89 -5.72 8.37
CA ALA A 49 -2.86 -6.62 7.21
C ALA A 49 -3.78 -7.84 7.42
N LEU A 50 -3.69 -8.52 8.58
CA LEU A 50 -4.58 -9.62 8.94
C LEU A 50 -6.05 -9.19 8.97
N TYR A 51 -6.31 -7.97 9.44
CA TYR A 51 -7.67 -7.45 9.51
C TYR A 51 -8.27 -7.23 8.12
N LYS A 52 -7.52 -6.58 7.24
CA LYS A 52 -7.94 -6.27 5.87
C LYS A 52 -8.21 -7.54 5.06
N GLU A 53 -7.30 -8.51 5.11
CA GLU A 53 -7.37 -9.69 4.24
C GLU A 53 -8.26 -10.80 4.78
N PHE A 54 -8.11 -11.14 6.06
CA PHE A 54 -8.79 -12.30 6.64
C PHE A 54 -10.01 -11.90 7.44
N ILE A 55 -9.88 -10.96 8.38
CA ILE A 55 -10.96 -10.66 9.32
C ILE A 55 -12.12 -9.96 8.59
N SER A 56 -11.85 -8.94 7.78
CA SER A 56 -12.89 -8.23 7.05
C SER A 56 -13.67 -9.13 6.08
N THR A 57 -13.03 -10.18 5.53
CA THR A 57 -13.68 -11.09 4.59
C THR A 57 -14.45 -12.23 5.27
N LEU A 58 -14.25 -12.46 6.57
CA LEU A 58 -14.92 -13.50 7.35
C LEU A 58 -16.20 -13.04 8.03
N ASN A 59 -16.58 -11.77 7.90
CA ASN A 59 -17.72 -11.14 8.60
C ASN A 59 -17.84 -11.56 10.09
N PRO A 60 -16.82 -11.30 10.93
CA PRO A 60 -16.86 -11.65 12.33
C PRO A 60 -18.02 -10.96 13.05
N ASN A 61 -18.46 -11.60 14.13
CA ASN A 61 -19.42 -11.03 15.08
C ASN A 61 -18.85 -9.75 15.71
N ASN A 62 -19.72 -8.80 16.10
CA ASN A 62 -19.35 -7.51 16.68
C ASN A 62 -18.39 -7.64 17.88
N TYR A 63 -18.54 -8.69 18.69
CA TYR A 63 -17.64 -8.97 19.82
C TYR A 63 -16.17 -9.18 19.41
N PHE A 64 -15.94 -9.80 18.24
CA PHE A 64 -14.58 -9.99 17.72
C PHE A 64 -13.97 -8.66 17.27
N HIS A 65 -14.75 -7.77 16.66
CA HIS A 65 -14.30 -6.44 16.29
C HIS A 65 -13.95 -5.61 17.53
N ILE A 66 -14.79 -5.65 18.57
CA ILE A 66 -14.53 -4.97 19.84
C ILE A 66 -13.25 -5.48 20.49
N LEU A 67 -13.08 -6.81 20.58
CA LEU A 67 -11.87 -7.42 21.12
C LEU A 67 -10.62 -7.04 20.31
N TYR A 68 -10.73 -7.09 18.99
CA TYR A 68 -9.64 -6.74 18.08
C TYR A 68 -9.23 -5.26 18.22
N SER A 69 -10.20 -4.35 18.27
CA SER A 69 -9.97 -2.93 18.53
C SER A 69 -9.39 -2.69 19.92
N ALA A 70 -9.82 -3.44 20.94
CA ALA A 70 -9.28 -3.33 22.30
C ALA A 70 -7.81 -3.78 22.38
N ILE A 71 -7.45 -4.90 21.74
CA ILE A 71 -6.05 -5.37 21.63
C ILE A 71 -5.21 -4.32 20.91
N TYR A 72 -5.75 -3.73 19.84
CA TYR A 72 -5.06 -2.71 19.07
C TYR A 72 -4.84 -1.43 19.88
N ILE A 73 -5.85 -0.96 20.65
CA ILE A 73 -5.72 0.18 21.56
C ILE A 73 -4.70 -0.11 22.66
N LEU A 74 -4.71 -1.32 23.24
CA LEU A 74 -3.73 -1.73 24.24
C LEU A 74 -2.31 -1.65 23.69
N LEU A 75 -2.08 -2.18 22.48
CA LEU A 75 -0.79 -2.09 21.79
C LEU A 75 -0.39 -0.63 21.51
N ALA A 76 -1.33 0.22 21.09
CA ALA A 76 -1.06 1.63 20.87
C ALA A 76 -0.64 2.35 22.17
N ILE A 77 -1.31 2.06 23.30
CA ILE A 77 -0.97 2.61 24.61
C ILE A 77 0.42 2.14 25.06
N LEU A 78 0.72 0.84 24.91
CA LEU A 78 2.05 0.29 25.23
C LEU A 78 3.14 0.89 24.35
N SER A 79 2.81 1.21 23.09
CA SER A 79 3.72 1.79 22.12
C SER A 79 3.88 3.31 22.25
N PHE A 80 3.09 3.98 23.09
CA PHE A 80 3.04 5.44 23.20
C PHE A 80 4.37 6.06 23.65
N ARG A 81 5.19 5.29 24.36
CA ARG A 81 6.54 5.70 24.78
C ARG A 81 7.62 5.43 23.74
N SER A 82 7.36 4.54 22.78
CA SER A 82 8.37 4.06 21.82
C SER A 82 8.10 4.49 20.38
N LEU A 83 6.86 4.77 20.01
CA LEU A 83 6.45 5.15 18.65
C LEU A 83 6.04 6.61 18.58
N ASN A 84 6.32 7.23 17.43
CA ASN A 84 5.90 8.60 17.15
C ASN A 84 4.36 8.70 17.11
N TYR A 85 3.80 9.76 17.71
CA TYR A 85 2.37 10.05 17.70
C TYR A 85 1.78 10.10 16.29
N PHE A 86 2.51 10.65 15.31
CA PHE A 86 2.05 10.70 13.93
C PHE A 86 1.85 9.31 13.33
N VAL A 87 2.75 8.36 13.62
CA VAL A 87 2.65 6.96 13.19
C VAL A 87 1.42 6.30 13.80
N MET A 88 1.22 6.46 15.12
CA MET A 88 0.08 5.84 15.81
C MET A 88 -1.25 6.35 15.25
N ILE A 89 -1.36 7.66 15.00
CA ILE A 89 -2.54 8.26 14.36
C ILE A 89 -2.74 7.67 12.96
N LEU A 90 -1.67 7.56 12.16
CA LEU A 90 -1.72 7.07 10.79
C LEU A 90 -2.25 5.63 10.71
N ILE A 91 -1.78 4.74 11.60
CA ILE A 91 -2.24 3.35 11.62
C ILE A 91 -3.66 3.25 12.22
N PHE A 92 -4.00 4.09 13.21
CA PHE A 92 -5.37 4.15 13.75
C PHE A 92 -6.40 4.59 12.70
N VAL A 93 -6.08 5.63 11.92
CA VAL A 93 -6.94 6.12 10.83
C VAL A 93 -7.20 5.04 9.78
N GLN A 94 -6.22 4.18 9.49
CA GLN A 94 -6.41 3.05 8.56
C GLN A 94 -7.46 2.05 9.06
N LEU A 95 -7.46 1.72 10.36
CA LEU A 95 -8.50 0.85 10.95
C LEU A 95 -9.87 1.49 10.91
N VAL A 96 -9.95 2.80 11.18
CA VAL A 96 -11.21 3.55 11.07
C VAL A 96 -11.73 3.50 9.64
N PHE A 97 -10.89 3.73 8.64
CA PHE A 97 -11.29 3.63 7.23
C PHE A 97 -11.74 2.21 6.86
N LEU A 98 -11.02 1.17 7.29
CA LEU A 98 -11.41 -0.23 7.06
C LEU A 98 -12.73 -0.61 7.76
N TYR A 99 -13.03 0.01 8.89
CA TYR A 99 -14.29 -0.19 9.58
C TYR A 99 -15.43 0.57 8.87
N MET A 100 -15.21 1.82 8.48
CA MET A 100 -16.20 2.66 7.79
C MET A 100 -16.66 2.03 6.47
N ILE A 101 -15.75 1.48 5.66
CA ILE A 101 -16.12 0.85 4.38
C ILE A 101 -17.09 -0.33 4.54
N ARG A 102 -17.14 -0.97 5.71
CA ARG A 102 -18.09 -2.07 5.97
C ARG A 102 -19.54 -1.58 6.06
N TYR A 103 -19.76 -0.33 6.45
CA TYR A 103 -21.09 0.26 6.62
C TYR A 103 -21.53 1.08 5.40
N LEU A 104 -20.71 1.15 4.34
CA LEU A 104 -21.09 1.86 3.13
C LEU A 104 -22.07 0.99 2.28
N PRO A 105 -23.15 1.60 1.75
CA PRO A 105 -24.02 0.95 0.78
C PRO A 105 -23.28 0.52 -0.49
N ASP A 106 -23.73 -0.54 -1.16
CA ASP A 106 -23.13 -1.08 -2.40
C ASP A 106 -22.98 -0.06 -3.54
N LYS A 107 -23.79 1.01 -3.52
CA LYS A 107 -23.68 2.13 -4.48
C LYS A 107 -22.29 2.81 -4.47
N TYR A 108 -21.51 2.62 -3.41
CA TYR A 108 -20.19 3.23 -3.22
C TYR A 108 -19.03 2.25 -3.36
N GLN A 109 -19.18 1.13 -4.09
CA GLN A 109 -18.12 0.14 -4.28
C GLN A 109 -16.80 0.73 -4.82
N ASN A 110 -16.86 1.78 -5.64
CA ASN A 110 -15.66 2.50 -6.12
C ASN A 110 -14.89 3.18 -4.98
N LEU A 111 -15.58 3.77 -4.00
CA LEU A 111 -14.95 4.34 -2.80
C LEU A 111 -14.38 3.25 -1.89
N VAL A 112 -15.07 2.12 -1.76
CA VAL A 112 -14.57 0.97 -0.99
C VAL A 112 -13.27 0.44 -1.58
N SER A 113 -13.21 0.28 -2.91
CA SER A 113 -12.00 -0.17 -3.59
C SER A 113 -10.89 0.90 -3.53
N LEU A 114 -11.19 2.19 -3.65
CA LEU A 114 -10.21 3.26 -3.43
C LEU A 114 -9.61 3.21 -2.01
N VAL A 115 -10.44 3.05 -0.98
CA VAL A 115 -9.97 3.01 0.40
C VAL A 115 -9.13 1.76 0.66
N LYS A 116 -9.65 0.59 0.29
CA LYS A 116 -9.02 -0.71 0.54
C LYS A 116 -7.75 -0.88 -0.28
N ASP A 117 -7.81 -0.48 -1.54
CA ASP A 117 -6.79 -0.77 -2.50
C ASP A 117 -5.83 0.40 -2.69
N PHE A 118 -6.08 1.63 -2.24
CA PHE A 118 -5.13 2.75 -2.35
C PHE A 118 -4.78 3.38 -1.01
N ILE A 119 -5.78 3.85 -0.26
CA ILE A 119 -5.56 4.66 0.95
C ILE A 119 -4.86 3.84 2.03
N VAL A 120 -5.42 2.67 2.39
CA VAL A 120 -4.89 1.83 3.46
C VAL A 120 -3.45 1.38 3.18
N PRO A 121 -3.14 0.82 2.01
CA PRO A 121 -1.77 0.50 1.62
C PRO A 121 -0.79 1.67 1.63
N SER A 122 -1.19 2.84 1.11
CA SER A 122 -0.31 4.01 1.05
C SER A 122 0.02 4.50 2.46
N PHE A 123 -0.99 4.54 3.32
CA PHE A 123 -0.85 4.96 4.72
C PHE A 123 0.00 3.95 5.49
N MET A 124 -0.11 2.65 5.20
CA MET A 124 0.72 1.63 5.82
C MET A 124 2.20 1.82 5.49
N SER A 125 2.51 1.99 4.21
CA SER A 125 3.88 2.21 3.76
C SER A 125 4.46 3.52 4.30
N ILE A 126 3.66 4.58 4.43
CA ILE A 126 4.06 5.83 5.09
C ILE A 126 4.34 5.60 6.59
N ALA A 127 3.47 4.89 7.31
CA ALA A 127 3.65 4.63 8.74
C ALA A 127 4.93 3.84 9.05
N LEU A 128 5.23 2.83 8.23
CA LEU A 128 6.49 2.09 8.30
C LEU A 128 7.69 3.00 8.06
N ALA A 129 7.66 3.80 6.99
CA ALA A 129 8.74 4.74 6.66
C ALA A 129 9.00 5.76 7.78
N PHE A 130 7.93 6.34 8.35
CA PHE A 130 8.00 7.35 9.40
C PHE A 130 8.57 6.78 10.70
N THR A 131 8.35 5.49 10.96
CA THR A 131 8.88 4.85 12.18
C THR A 131 10.36 4.52 12.07
N TYR A 132 10.82 4.11 10.90
CA TYR A 132 12.21 3.69 10.70
C TYR A 132 13.15 4.84 10.31
N MET A 133 12.61 5.99 9.92
CA MET A 133 13.37 7.20 9.63
C MET A 133 12.73 8.37 10.39
N HIS A 134 13.36 8.82 11.48
CA HIS A 134 12.81 9.86 12.37
C HIS A 134 12.52 11.19 11.63
N PHE A 135 13.07 11.43 10.45
CA PHE A 135 12.53 12.43 9.54
C PHE A 135 12.38 11.78 8.19
N ILE A 136 11.14 11.75 7.69
CA ILE A 136 10.86 11.34 6.32
C ILE A 136 11.76 12.16 5.38
N SER A 137 12.58 11.50 4.59
CA SER A 137 13.01 12.11 3.34
C SER A 137 11.81 12.09 2.39
N VAL A 138 11.39 13.28 1.93
CA VAL A 138 10.33 13.42 0.91
C VAL A 138 10.64 12.57 -0.33
N THR A 139 11.93 12.32 -0.58
CA THR A 139 12.45 11.42 -1.62
C THR A 139 12.00 9.97 -1.51
N PHE A 140 11.53 9.50 -0.34
CA PHE A 140 10.99 8.15 -0.20
C PHE A 140 9.47 8.08 -0.36
N ILE A 141 8.73 9.01 0.23
CA ILE A 141 7.26 8.97 0.22
C ILE A 141 6.71 9.23 -1.19
N VAL A 142 7.31 10.16 -1.91
CA VAL A 142 6.80 10.58 -3.20
C VAL A 142 6.86 9.46 -4.26
N PRO A 143 7.97 8.70 -4.42
CA PRO A 143 8.01 7.56 -5.34
C PRO A 143 7.07 6.41 -4.95
N LEU A 144 6.92 6.16 -3.65
CA LEU A 144 6.00 5.15 -3.13
C LEU A 144 4.54 5.47 -3.47
N LEU A 145 4.14 6.74 -3.31
CA LEU A 145 2.80 7.21 -3.72
C LEU A 145 2.60 7.07 -5.24
N LEU A 146 3.63 7.37 -6.03
CA LEU A 146 3.60 7.20 -7.48
C LEU A 146 3.32 5.74 -7.87
N VAL A 147 4.00 4.77 -7.23
CA VAL A 147 3.75 3.34 -7.48
C VAL A 147 2.33 2.94 -7.11
N ASN A 148 1.83 3.37 -5.95
CA ASN A 148 0.47 3.07 -5.52
C ASN A 148 -0.59 3.64 -6.46
N LEU A 149 -0.35 4.85 -7.00
CA LEU A 149 -1.22 5.50 -7.97
C LEU A 149 -1.16 4.82 -9.33
N ALA A 150 0.04 4.50 -9.82
CA ALA A 150 0.27 3.69 -11.01
C ALA A 150 -0.53 2.39 -10.97
N THR A 151 -0.56 1.74 -9.82
CA THR A 151 -1.26 0.47 -9.69
C THR A 151 -2.77 0.59 -9.80
N VAL A 152 -3.30 1.63 -9.17
CA VAL A 152 -4.73 1.97 -9.22
C VAL A 152 -5.15 2.25 -10.66
N LEU A 153 -4.36 3.02 -11.40
CA LEU A 153 -4.62 3.32 -12.81
C LEU A 153 -4.66 2.05 -13.66
N ILE A 154 -3.67 1.16 -13.54
CA ILE A 154 -3.67 -0.13 -14.26
C ILE A 154 -4.95 -0.93 -13.92
N ASN A 155 -5.36 -0.93 -12.65
CA ASN A 155 -6.51 -1.70 -12.19
C ASN A 155 -7.85 -1.16 -12.70
N TYR A 156 -7.98 0.16 -12.88
CA TYR A 156 -9.19 0.80 -13.42
C TYR A 156 -9.13 1.07 -14.94
N PHE A 157 -8.02 0.80 -15.59
CA PHE A 157 -7.89 0.98 -17.05
C PHE A 157 -8.88 0.09 -17.81
N GLU A 158 -9.85 0.69 -18.50
CA GLU A 158 -10.84 0.03 -19.37
C GLU A 158 -10.59 0.36 -20.85
N GLY A 159 -9.65 1.26 -21.13
CA GLY A 159 -9.25 1.67 -22.47
C GLY A 159 -10.13 2.78 -23.05
N THR A 160 -10.81 3.56 -22.21
CA THR A 160 -11.54 4.76 -22.61
C THR A 160 -10.58 5.92 -22.88
N ARG A 161 -11.03 6.98 -23.56
CA ARG A 161 -10.20 8.19 -23.80
C ARG A 161 -9.65 8.80 -22.51
N ASN A 162 -10.42 8.75 -21.42
CA ASN A 162 -9.99 9.32 -20.14
C ASN A 162 -8.85 8.51 -19.53
N ASP A 163 -8.89 7.19 -19.64
CA ASP A 163 -7.83 6.31 -19.10
C ASP A 163 -6.49 6.54 -19.82
N TYR A 164 -6.52 6.89 -21.12
CA TYR A 164 -5.32 7.29 -21.84
C TYR A 164 -4.76 8.64 -21.36
N LEU A 165 -5.62 9.57 -20.95
CA LEU A 165 -5.18 10.82 -20.32
C LEU A 165 -4.55 10.56 -18.95
N GLU A 166 -5.06 9.60 -18.18
CA GLU A 166 -4.46 9.18 -16.91
C GLU A 166 -3.05 8.55 -17.10
N LEU A 167 -2.85 7.76 -18.17
CA LEU A 167 -1.53 7.24 -18.54
C LEU A 167 -0.54 8.35 -18.94
N ILE A 168 -1.01 9.38 -19.65
CA ILE A 168 -0.20 10.55 -19.96
C ILE A 168 0.13 11.30 -18.67
N ALA A 169 -0.86 11.52 -17.81
CA ALA A 169 -0.68 12.23 -16.55
C ALA A 169 0.37 11.56 -15.65
N ILE A 170 0.35 10.23 -15.53
CA ILE A 170 1.36 9.53 -14.72
C ILE A 170 2.75 9.50 -15.37
N SER A 171 2.82 9.52 -16.70
CA SER A 171 4.09 9.66 -17.42
C SER A 171 4.70 11.04 -17.18
N VAL A 172 3.88 12.11 -17.28
CA VAL A 172 4.29 13.48 -16.96
C VAL A 172 4.70 13.59 -15.50
N LEU A 173 3.91 13.03 -14.58
CA LEU A 173 4.23 13.02 -13.15
C LEU A 173 5.58 12.34 -12.88
N SER A 174 5.85 11.19 -13.52
CA SER A 174 7.14 10.49 -13.37
C SER A 174 8.31 11.35 -13.87
N VAL A 175 8.15 12.06 -15.00
CA VAL A 175 9.16 13.00 -15.51
C VAL A 175 9.36 14.18 -14.56
N VAL A 176 8.29 14.77 -14.03
CA VAL A 176 8.37 15.85 -13.04
C VAL A 176 9.11 15.39 -11.78
N LEU A 177 8.82 14.18 -11.29
CA LEU A 177 9.51 13.63 -10.13
C LEU A 177 10.99 13.34 -10.38
N PHE A 178 11.35 12.95 -11.60
CA PHE A 178 12.75 12.87 -12.02
C PHE A 178 13.43 14.25 -12.03
N LEU A 179 12.79 15.27 -12.62
CA LEU A 179 13.33 16.64 -12.67
C LEU A 179 13.50 17.26 -11.28
N LEU A 180 12.65 16.88 -10.32
CA LEU A 180 12.74 17.29 -8.91
C LEU A 180 13.75 16.45 -8.09
N ASN A 181 14.49 15.53 -8.73
CA ASN A 181 15.43 14.60 -8.09
C ASN A 181 14.79 13.70 -7.02
N TYR A 182 13.49 13.42 -7.12
CA TYR A 182 12.82 12.45 -6.24
C TYR A 182 12.97 11.00 -6.70
N ILE A 183 13.19 10.77 -8.00
CA ILE A 183 13.48 9.45 -8.59
C ILE A 183 14.60 9.54 -9.62
N SER A 184 15.31 8.43 -9.85
CA SER A 184 16.32 8.36 -10.92
C SER A 184 15.66 8.31 -12.30
N MET A 185 16.41 8.65 -13.35
CA MET A 185 15.95 8.53 -14.74
C MET A 185 15.54 7.10 -15.08
N TRP A 186 16.30 6.12 -14.58
CA TRP A 186 16.01 4.69 -14.78
C TRP A 186 14.70 4.31 -14.12
N THR A 187 14.49 4.71 -12.86
CA THR A 187 13.26 4.43 -12.12
C THR A 187 12.05 5.06 -12.82
N ALA A 188 12.16 6.32 -13.27
CA ALA A 188 11.09 6.99 -14.02
C ALA A 188 10.74 6.25 -15.31
N LEU A 189 11.74 5.87 -16.10
CA LEU A 189 11.56 5.17 -17.37
C LEU A 189 10.92 3.79 -17.17
N VAL A 190 11.40 3.03 -16.18
CA VAL A 190 10.86 1.70 -15.87
C VAL A 190 9.43 1.78 -15.34
N ILE A 191 9.08 2.78 -14.51
CA ILE A 191 7.69 3.00 -14.06
C ILE A 191 6.77 3.29 -15.25
N VAL A 192 7.18 4.16 -16.17
CA VAL A 192 6.38 4.47 -17.36
C VAL A 192 6.19 3.24 -18.24
N ILE A 193 7.27 2.50 -18.54
CA ILE A 193 7.18 1.25 -19.31
C ILE A 193 6.25 0.26 -18.61
N PHE A 194 6.39 0.09 -17.29
CA PHE A 194 5.59 -0.83 -16.50
C PHE A 194 4.10 -0.49 -16.60
N VAL A 195 3.73 0.77 -16.36
CA VAL A 195 2.33 1.22 -16.37
C VAL A 195 1.72 1.10 -17.77
N VAL A 196 2.43 1.55 -18.80
CA VAL A 196 1.96 1.46 -20.19
C VAL A 196 1.82 -0.01 -20.62
N THR A 197 2.84 -0.83 -20.37
CA THR A 197 2.83 -2.24 -20.78
C THR A 197 1.71 -3.01 -20.09
N MET A 198 1.53 -2.85 -18.78
CA MET A 198 0.47 -3.54 -18.05
C MET A 198 -0.93 -3.09 -18.47
N SER A 199 -1.11 -1.79 -18.72
CA SER A 199 -2.40 -1.26 -19.19
C SER A 199 -2.75 -1.76 -20.59
N LEU A 200 -1.77 -1.83 -21.50
CA LEU A 200 -1.94 -2.41 -22.83
C LEU A 200 -2.18 -3.92 -22.79
N LEU A 201 -1.43 -4.67 -21.97
CA LEU A 201 -1.64 -6.10 -21.78
C LEU A 201 -3.05 -6.40 -21.24
N LYS A 202 -3.54 -5.57 -20.32
CA LYS A 202 -4.91 -5.69 -19.81
C LYS A 202 -5.94 -5.50 -20.93
N LYS A 203 -5.79 -4.46 -21.76
CA LYS A 203 -6.73 -4.16 -22.86
C LYS A 203 -6.70 -5.19 -24.00
N TYR A 204 -5.50 -5.56 -24.46
CA TYR A 204 -5.35 -6.34 -25.69
C TYR A 204 -5.23 -7.84 -25.46
N ARG A 205 -4.85 -8.28 -24.25
CA ARG A 205 -4.68 -9.71 -23.93
C ARG A 205 -5.55 -10.18 -22.77
N ASN A 206 -6.45 -9.34 -22.26
CA ASN A 206 -7.24 -9.61 -21.05
C ASN A 206 -6.37 -10.06 -19.87
N PHE A 207 -5.10 -9.62 -19.84
CA PHE A 207 -4.17 -9.97 -18.79
C PHE A 207 -4.41 -9.05 -17.60
N SER A 208 -5.18 -9.53 -16.63
CA SER A 208 -5.46 -8.82 -15.39
C SER A 208 -4.86 -9.60 -14.21
N GLN A 209 -4.07 -8.88 -13.41
CA GLN A 209 -3.56 -9.37 -12.13
C GLN A 209 -4.18 -8.55 -10.99
N PRO A 210 -4.21 -9.10 -9.77
CA PRO A 210 -4.62 -8.34 -8.60
C PRO A 210 -3.74 -7.09 -8.44
N ASN A 211 -4.34 -5.98 -7.99
CA ASN A 211 -3.65 -4.72 -7.67
C ASN A 211 -2.35 -4.96 -6.86
N LEU A 212 -2.42 -5.89 -5.93
CA LEU A 212 -1.28 -6.32 -5.12
C LEU A 212 -0.04 -6.76 -5.93
N VAL A 213 -0.22 -7.52 -7.00
CA VAL A 213 0.89 -8.04 -7.81
C VAL A 213 1.61 -6.90 -8.51
N TYR A 214 0.85 -5.97 -9.06
CA TYR A 214 1.40 -4.79 -9.72
C TYR A 214 2.17 -3.89 -8.74
N ARG A 215 1.77 -3.81 -7.46
CA ARG A 215 2.52 -3.08 -6.43
C ARG A 215 3.84 -3.70 -6.06
N VAL A 216 3.89 -5.02 -5.99
CA VAL A 216 5.15 -5.72 -5.73
C VAL A 216 6.14 -5.38 -6.83
N ILE A 217 5.71 -5.48 -8.09
CA ILE A 217 6.56 -5.13 -9.24
C ILE A 217 6.96 -3.65 -9.16
N GLY A 218 6.01 -2.74 -8.94
CA GLY A 218 6.27 -1.31 -8.80
C GLY A 218 7.25 -0.97 -7.68
N ASN A 219 7.11 -1.61 -6.51
CA ASN A 219 8.00 -1.40 -5.38
C ASN A 219 9.38 -1.99 -5.65
N LEU A 220 9.48 -3.16 -6.30
CA LEU A 220 10.78 -3.71 -6.72
C LEU A 220 11.51 -2.78 -7.69
N ILE A 221 10.79 -2.07 -8.56
CA ILE A 221 11.38 -1.07 -9.46
C ILE A 221 12.03 0.09 -8.68
N LEU A 222 11.47 0.47 -7.53
CA LEU A 222 12.05 1.52 -6.69
C LEU A 222 13.36 1.09 -6.00
N VAL A 223 13.62 -0.21 -5.86
CA VAL A 223 14.88 -0.72 -5.25
C VAL A 223 16.07 -0.59 -6.20
N ILE A 224 15.82 -0.52 -7.52
CA ILE A 224 16.83 -0.44 -8.59
C ILE A 224 17.23 1.02 -8.84
#